data_AF-A0A6N2RI73-F1
#
_entry.id   AF-A0A6N2RI73-F1
#
_cell.length_a   1.000
_cell.length_b   1.000
_cell.length_c   1.000
_cell.angle_alpha   90.00
_cell.angle_beta   90.00
_cell.angle_gamma   90.00
#
_symmetry.space_group_name_H-M   'P 1'
#
loop_
_entity.id
_entity.type
_entity.pdbx_description
1 polymer ?
#
loop_
_entity_poly.entity_id
_entity_poly.type
_entity_poly.pdbx_seq_one_letter_code
_entity_poly.pdbx_strand_id
1 'polypeptide(L)'
;MGQGTSTNFWSTGNDGVRVTVVDAETGTAVSSSVDFANRSQPATVLHFGKVNKIQYRDGIGLTLQSGIPYDCLQPAYSMPAIVNSKSRPTSIEAIKKYFCSEYACKMVASATGVDYDKMLDGQYKILLEPIAYVTFNGSYYCITATEAALYDQLSGGAMRQRLPSVAFQNLPLALFLEYSDLGFSAWTGPKTGIQSNADIINYLGIGIVWFDDRPEEPEGDINAPDVEYRVDTDVITAITLTTSRDLTPDNPATVTFNIMGTSYRVRDIVIPGGDSQVVWVKWHTPPTPQTITITVSVSGAYTAKDIFVAKIVDLNEHIPPDPLATDTNPGYTVPSLPSNSQKLTANWGVWSCYWVPVWVWCDHDDGGHWVDEGYWEFEYTGYSASISGTMALNPDDIVPTAAGKSMKSGYGVKTDVTATLSTNAPTSHITYPQTAFSVFPEFQYQTYLRLLKRTSGGRSARFTFRENEFSTYNRTVHFTPLWFPDAANYTVYTQVWDTWTPDGMLSVNLNDYVSIQGSLYDDWYTNRE
;
A
#
# COMPACT_ATOMS: atom_id res chain seq x y z
N MET A 1 10.60 12.33 -30.42
CA MET A 1 11.36 11.43 -29.54
C MET A 1 11.99 10.38 -30.44
N GLY A 2 13.33 10.30 -30.47
CA GLY A 2 14.10 9.73 -31.60
C GLY A 2 14.18 8.20 -31.69
N GLN A 3 13.15 7.46 -31.27
CA GLN A 3 13.16 5.98 -31.26
C GLN A 3 11.86 5.34 -31.77
N GLY A 4 10.96 6.12 -32.38
CA GLY A 4 9.70 5.59 -32.92
C GLY A 4 9.88 4.90 -34.28
N THR A 5 9.11 3.85 -34.52
CA THR A 5 8.95 3.20 -35.84
C THR A 5 7.60 3.59 -36.44
N SER A 6 7.33 3.23 -37.71
CA SER A 6 6.02 3.47 -38.34
C SER A 6 4.86 2.78 -37.60
N THR A 7 5.16 1.74 -36.81
CA THR A 7 4.18 0.97 -36.04
C THR A 7 4.26 1.24 -34.53
N ASN A 8 5.23 2.01 -34.06
CA ASN A 8 5.42 2.32 -32.63
C ASN A 8 5.81 3.78 -32.44
N PHE A 9 4.85 4.65 -32.13
CA PHE A 9 5.13 6.07 -32.00
C PHE A 9 4.08 6.80 -31.15
N TRP A 10 4.46 7.99 -30.69
CA TRP A 10 3.56 8.98 -30.11
C TRP A 10 3.74 10.31 -30.84
N SER A 11 2.63 11.01 -31.07
CA SER A 11 2.63 12.32 -31.73
C SER A 11 2.40 13.44 -30.72
N THR A 12 3.15 14.53 -30.84
CA THR A 12 3.09 15.65 -29.90
C THR A 12 1.66 16.14 -29.67
N GLY A 13 1.25 16.18 -28.40
CA GLY A 13 -0.05 16.67 -27.94
C GLY A 13 -1.20 15.66 -28.02
N ASN A 14 -0.87 14.39 -28.27
CA ASN A 14 -1.78 13.27 -28.04
C ASN A 14 -1.65 12.82 -26.58
N ASP A 15 -2.07 13.70 -25.66
CA ASP A 15 -1.98 13.53 -24.22
C ASP A 15 -3.28 13.96 -23.53
N GLY A 16 -3.48 13.46 -22.32
CA GLY A 16 -4.68 13.70 -21.54
C GLY A 16 -4.50 13.38 -20.06
N VAL A 17 -5.59 13.47 -19.30
CA VAL A 17 -5.63 13.09 -17.88
C VAL A 17 -6.93 12.36 -17.61
N ARG A 18 -6.84 11.19 -16.97
CA ARG A 18 -7.97 10.49 -16.37
C ARG A 18 -8.21 11.08 -15.00
N VAL A 19 -9.46 11.35 -14.71
CA VAL A 19 -9.89 11.94 -13.45
C VAL A 19 -10.89 11.02 -12.79
N THR A 20 -10.68 10.77 -11.49
CA THR A 20 -11.64 10.07 -10.64
C THR A 20 -11.86 10.89 -9.37
N VAL A 21 -13.12 11.10 -8.99
CA VAL A 21 -13.42 11.67 -7.67
C VAL A 21 -13.56 10.52 -6.68
N VAL A 22 -12.87 10.63 -5.56
CA VAL A 22 -12.82 9.60 -4.51
C VAL A 22 -13.17 10.19 -3.15
N ASP A 23 -13.71 9.35 -2.29
CA ASP A 23 -13.91 9.64 -0.88
C ASP A 23 -12.56 9.90 -0.18
N ALA A 24 -12.45 10.99 0.57
CA ALA A 24 -11.18 11.47 1.12
C ALA A 24 -10.57 10.53 2.16
N GLU A 25 -11.41 9.82 2.91
CA GLU A 25 -11.01 8.89 3.98
C GLU A 25 -10.78 7.48 3.44
N THR A 26 -11.72 6.96 2.65
CA THR A 26 -11.71 5.55 2.23
C THR A 26 -10.99 5.33 0.90
N GLY A 27 -10.81 6.37 0.08
CA GLY A 27 -10.28 6.27 -1.28
C GLY A 27 -11.24 5.61 -2.28
N THR A 28 -12.49 5.33 -1.87
CA THR A 28 -13.50 4.70 -2.74
C THR A 28 -13.94 5.67 -3.82
N ALA A 29 -14.03 5.22 -5.07
CA ALA A 29 -14.54 6.05 -6.17
C ALA A 29 -16.02 6.40 -5.94
N VAL A 30 -16.33 7.70 -5.90
CA VAL A 30 -17.72 8.20 -5.75
C VAL A 30 -18.40 8.47 -7.10
N SER A 31 -17.64 8.35 -8.19
CA SER A 31 -18.10 8.50 -9.58
C SER A 31 -17.29 7.61 -10.53
N SER A 32 -17.82 7.41 -11.74
CA SER A 32 -17.03 6.81 -12.81
C SER A 32 -15.92 7.75 -13.26
N SER A 33 -14.75 7.19 -13.59
CA SER A 33 -13.64 7.98 -14.10
C SER A 33 -13.97 8.59 -15.46
N VAL A 34 -13.47 9.81 -15.69
CA VAL A 34 -13.63 10.55 -16.94
C VAL A 34 -12.27 10.93 -17.50
N ASP A 35 -12.10 10.85 -18.81
CA ASP A 35 -10.85 11.19 -19.47
C ASP A 35 -10.96 12.55 -20.14
N PHE A 36 -10.00 13.44 -19.90
CA PHE A 36 -9.89 14.72 -20.58
C PHE A 36 -8.73 14.72 -21.55
N ALA A 37 -8.91 15.33 -22.73
CA ALA A 37 -7.84 15.56 -23.69
C ALA A 37 -8.07 16.87 -24.46
N ASN A 38 -6.99 17.59 -24.79
CA ASN A 38 -7.11 18.81 -25.60
C ASN A 38 -7.52 18.49 -27.04
N ARG A 39 -7.10 17.33 -27.55
CA ARG A 39 -7.42 16.87 -28.91
C ARG A 39 -8.51 15.81 -28.86
N SER A 40 -9.46 15.92 -29.77
CA SER A 40 -10.42 14.85 -30.04
C SER A 40 -9.69 13.56 -30.40
N GLN A 41 -10.18 12.45 -29.86
CA GLN A 41 -9.65 11.12 -30.12
C GLN A 41 -10.67 10.30 -30.90
N PRO A 42 -10.23 9.41 -31.79
CA PRO A 42 -11.15 8.54 -32.52
C PRO A 42 -11.82 7.56 -31.57
N ALA A 43 -13.12 7.31 -31.75
CA ALA A 43 -13.87 6.36 -30.94
C ALA A 43 -13.34 4.91 -31.05
N THR A 44 -12.53 4.62 -32.07
CA THR A 44 -11.92 3.31 -32.31
C THR A 44 -10.59 3.09 -31.57
N VAL A 45 -10.14 4.05 -30.74
CA VAL A 45 -8.91 3.86 -29.95
C VAL A 45 -9.08 2.70 -28.99
N LEU A 46 -8.09 1.82 -28.92
CA LEU A 46 -8.06 0.72 -27.97
C LEU A 46 -7.76 1.25 -26.57
N HIS A 47 -8.43 0.75 -25.54
CA HIS A 47 -8.23 1.21 -24.17
C HIS A 47 -8.50 0.08 -23.18
N PHE A 48 -8.11 0.25 -21.91
CA PHE A 48 -8.32 -0.77 -20.87
C PHE A 48 -9.54 -0.48 -19.99
N GLY A 49 -10.54 0.17 -20.58
CA GLY A 49 -11.63 0.80 -19.82
C GLY A 49 -11.20 2.16 -19.24
N LYS A 50 -12.04 2.71 -18.36
CA LYS A 50 -11.74 3.88 -17.54
C LYS A 50 -11.53 3.46 -16.08
N VAL A 51 -10.76 2.39 -15.88
CA VAL A 51 -10.41 1.86 -14.54
C VAL A 51 -9.31 2.76 -13.96
N ASN A 52 -9.41 3.10 -12.68
CA ASN A 52 -8.44 3.98 -12.03
C ASN A 52 -7.37 3.21 -11.23
N LYS A 53 -6.28 3.90 -10.90
CA LYS A 53 -5.12 3.31 -10.21
C LYS A 53 -5.47 2.63 -8.87
N ILE A 54 -6.43 3.16 -8.11
CA ILE A 54 -6.88 2.55 -6.84
C ILE A 54 -7.54 1.20 -7.12
N GLN A 55 -8.43 1.14 -8.12
CA GLN A 55 -9.06 -0.12 -8.53
C GLN A 55 -8.06 -1.16 -9.01
N TYR A 56 -7.02 -0.75 -9.76
CA TYR A 56 -5.94 -1.65 -10.16
C TYR A 56 -5.16 -2.18 -8.95
N ARG A 57 -4.85 -1.31 -7.97
CA ARG A 57 -4.22 -1.73 -6.70
C ARG A 57 -5.07 -2.74 -5.94
N ASP A 58 -6.39 -2.56 -5.98
CA ASP A 58 -7.36 -3.43 -5.31
C ASP A 58 -7.65 -4.72 -6.10
N GLY A 59 -6.89 -4.98 -7.17
CA GLY A 59 -6.83 -6.27 -7.86
C GLY A 59 -7.65 -6.38 -9.14
N ILE A 60 -8.21 -5.27 -9.66
CA ILE A 60 -8.82 -5.30 -11.00
C ILE A 60 -7.73 -5.59 -12.05
N GLY A 61 -7.94 -6.62 -12.88
CA GLY A 61 -7.04 -6.96 -13.98
C GLY A 61 -7.26 -6.11 -15.24
N LEU A 62 -6.24 -6.00 -16.08
CA LEU A 62 -6.35 -5.34 -17.38
C LEU A 62 -7.33 -6.09 -18.30
N THR A 63 -8.29 -5.36 -18.87
CA THR A 63 -9.21 -5.89 -19.88
C THR A 63 -9.25 -4.97 -21.09
N LEU A 64 -8.65 -5.42 -22.19
CA LEU A 64 -8.62 -4.66 -23.43
C LEU A 64 -10.04 -4.51 -24.00
N GLN A 65 -10.46 -3.26 -24.19
CA GLN A 65 -11.71 -2.90 -24.85
C GLN A 65 -11.45 -2.72 -26.34
N SER A 66 -11.91 -3.67 -27.14
CA SER A 66 -11.85 -3.64 -28.60
C SER A 66 -13.25 -3.63 -29.18
N GLY A 67 -13.55 -2.69 -30.09
CA GLY A 67 -14.88 -2.50 -30.66
C GLY A 67 -15.88 -1.78 -29.74
N ILE A 68 -15.46 -1.38 -28.54
CA ILE A 68 -16.23 -0.50 -27.65
C ILE A 68 -15.81 0.96 -27.94
N PRO A 69 -16.77 1.88 -28.18
CA PRO A 69 -16.44 3.28 -28.43
C PRO A 69 -15.76 3.93 -27.23
N TYR A 70 -14.60 4.54 -27.47
CA TYR A 70 -13.92 5.40 -26.50
C TYR A 70 -14.37 6.86 -26.64
N ASP A 71 -14.45 7.56 -25.51
CA ASP A 71 -14.75 8.97 -25.44
C ASP A 71 -13.82 9.70 -24.46
N CYS A 72 -13.45 10.93 -24.80
CA CYS A 72 -12.79 11.86 -23.90
C CYS A 72 -13.45 13.24 -24.00
N LEU A 73 -13.46 13.96 -22.89
CA LEU A 73 -14.01 15.30 -22.81
C LEU A 73 -12.95 16.34 -23.18
N GLN A 74 -13.36 17.35 -23.94
CA GLN A 74 -12.50 18.49 -24.24
C GLN A 74 -12.74 19.60 -23.21
N PRO A 75 -11.70 20.03 -22.48
CA PRO A 75 -11.84 21.12 -21.53
C PRO A 75 -12.01 22.45 -22.27
N ALA A 76 -12.82 23.35 -21.73
CA ALA A 76 -13.03 24.70 -22.28
C ALA A 76 -11.73 25.53 -22.31
N TYR A 77 -10.91 25.40 -21.27
CA TYR A 77 -9.53 25.90 -21.27
C TYR A 77 -8.56 24.74 -21.52
N SER A 78 -7.64 24.92 -22.47
CA SER A 78 -6.68 23.87 -22.81
C SER A 78 -5.80 23.51 -21.61
N MET A 79 -5.66 22.21 -21.36
CA MET A 79 -4.73 21.69 -20.36
C MET A 79 -3.28 21.99 -20.74
N PRO A 80 -2.38 22.14 -19.75
CA PRO A 80 -0.95 22.10 -19.99
C PRO A 80 -0.54 20.77 -20.65
N ALA A 81 0.65 20.73 -21.24
CA ALA A 81 1.19 19.48 -21.75
C ALA A 81 1.38 18.50 -20.59
N ILE A 82 0.98 17.25 -20.80
CA ILE A 82 1.14 16.17 -19.82
C ILE A 82 2.34 15.30 -20.21
N VAL A 83 2.49 14.99 -21.50
CA VAL A 83 3.62 14.18 -22.00
C VAL A 83 4.67 15.08 -22.66
N ASN A 84 5.91 14.95 -22.19
CA ASN A 84 7.00 15.86 -22.58
C ASN A 84 7.44 15.69 -24.04
N SER A 85 7.67 16.80 -24.72
CA SER A 85 8.24 16.81 -26.08
C SER A 85 9.06 18.07 -26.33
N LYS A 86 10.04 18.01 -27.25
CA LYS A 86 10.89 19.16 -27.61
C LYS A 86 10.08 20.39 -28.04
N SER A 87 8.96 20.18 -28.74
CA SER A 87 8.10 21.25 -29.27
C SER A 87 7.00 21.68 -28.30
N ARG A 88 6.76 20.91 -27.22
CA ARG A 88 5.72 21.17 -26.23
C ARG A 88 6.21 20.60 -24.89
N PRO A 89 7.05 21.37 -24.15
CA PRO A 89 7.63 20.91 -22.89
C PRO A 89 6.55 20.83 -21.80
N THR A 90 6.72 19.88 -20.88
CA THR A 90 5.85 19.74 -19.71
C THR A 90 6.37 20.56 -18.53
N SER A 91 5.46 20.96 -17.64
CA SER A 91 5.79 21.55 -16.35
C SER A 91 4.81 21.03 -15.31
N ILE A 92 5.33 20.32 -14.30
CA ILE A 92 4.52 19.80 -13.20
C ILE A 92 3.84 20.94 -12.43
N GLU A 93 4.48 22.11 -12.33
CA GLU A 93 3.92 23.31 -11.71
C GLU A 93 2.71 23.83 -12.50
N ALA A 94 2.78 23.79 -13.84
CA ALA A 94 1.66 24.19 -14.69
C ALA A 94 0.50 23.19 -14.58
N ILE A 95 0.79 21.89 -14.50
CA ILE A 95 -0.21 20.83 -14.28
C ILE A 95 -0.89 21.03 -12.92
N LYS A 96 -0.11 21.21 -11.84
CA LYS A 96 -0.63 21.54 -10.50
C LYS A 96 -1.52 22.78 -10.54
N LYS A 97 -1.03 23.89 -11.09
CA LYS A 97 -1.79 25.14 -11.17
C LYS A 97 -3.12 24.97 -11.91
N TYR A 98 -3.14 24.18 -12.98
CA TYR A 98 -4.36 23.93 -13.74
C TYR A 98 -5.36 23.10 -12.93
N PHE A 99 -4.95 21.94 -12.40
CA PHE A 99 -5.88 21.02 -11.71
C PHE A 99 -6.23 21.45 -10.28
N CYS A 100 -5.45 22.31 -9.63
CA CYS A 100 -5.80 22.99 -8.40
C CYS A 100 -6.62 24.28 -8.62
N SER A 101 -6.99 24.61 -9.87
CA SER A 101 -7.80 25.79 -10.14
C SER A 101 -9.29 25.51 -9.88
N GLU A 102 -10.00 26.53 -9.42
CA GLU A 102 -11.47 26.48 -9.25
C GLU A 102 -12.18 26.03 -10.53
N TYR A 103 -11.68 26.46 -11.68
CA TYR A 103 -12.19 26.05 -12.98
C TYR A 103 -12.08 24.52 -13.18
N ALA A 104 -10.92 23.92 -12.92
CA ALA A 104 -10.73 22.49 -13.11
C ALA A 104 -11.60 21.69 -12.13
N CYS A 105 -11.75 22.15 -10.89
CA CYS A 105 -12.63 21.52 -9.91
C CYS A 105 -14.10 21.54 -10.37
N LYS A 106 -14.60 22.69 -10.85
CA LYS A 106 -15.96 22.81 -11.42
C LYS A 106 -16.16 21.97 -12.67
N MET A 107 -15.15 21.92 -13.54
CA MET A 107 -15.14 21.08 -14.74
C MET A 107 -15.25 19.59 -14.36
N VAL A 108 -14.51 19.14 -13.36
CA VAL A 108 -14.55 17.75 -12.86
C VAL A 108 -15.89 17.44 -12.20
N ALA A 109 -16.39 18.31 -11.33
CA ALA A 109 -17.71 18.16 -10.69
C ALA A 109 -18.82 18.01 -11.75
N SER A 110 -18.82 18.90 -12.75
CA SER A 110 -19.79 18.85 -13.84
C SER A 110 -19.67 17.59 -14.71
N ALA A 111 -18.45 17.13 -14.98
CA ALA A 111 -18.22 15.95 -15.82
C ALA A 111 -18.55 14.64 -15.12
N THR A 112 -18.38 14.58 -13.80
CA THR A 112 -18.59 13.38 -12.98
C THR A 112 -19.97 13.34 -12.32
N GLY A 113 -20.68 14.46 -12.30
CA GLY A 113 -21.96 14.61 -11.59
C GLY A 113 -21.82 14.70 -10.07
N VAL A 114 -20.60 14.89 -9.56
CA VAL A 114 -20.32 15.02 -8.13
C VAL A 114 -20.64 16.45 -7.67
N ASP A 115 -21.17 16.55 -6.44
CA ASP A 115 -21.48 17.81 -5.80
C ASP A 115 -20.20 18.62 -5.50
N TYR A 116 -20.10 19.80 -6.12
CA TYR A 116 -18.95 20.69 -5.98
C TYR A 116 -18.79 21.21 -4.54
N ASP A 117 -19.89 21.43 -3.82
CA ASP A 117 -19.83 21.95 -2.45
C ASP A 117 -19.26 20.88 -1.50
N LYS A 118 -19.59 19.60 -1.71
CA LYS A 118 -18.98 18.48 -0.97
C LYS A 118 -17.49 18.31 -1.26
N MET A 119 -17.05 18.63 -2.49
CA MET A 119 -15.63 18.65 -2.82
C MET A 119 -14.93 19.77 -2.03
N LEU A 120 -15.49 20.98 -1.99
CA LEU A 120 -14.95 22.10 -1.22
C LEU A 120 -14.91 21.84 0.30
N ASP A 121 -15.88 21.09 0.82
CA ASP A 121 -15.94 20.70 2.24
C ASP A 121 -14.89 19.64 2.64
N GLY A 122 -14.01 19.21 1.72
CA GLY A 122 -12.93 18.25 2.00
C GLY A 122 -13.39 16.78 2.05
N GLN A 123 -14.67 16.49 1.80
CA GLN A 123 -15.19 15.11 1.83
C GLN A 123 -14.61 14.26 0.69
N TYR A 124 -14.21 14.90 -0.41
CA TYR A 124 -13.71 14.23 -1.62
C TYR A 124 -12.34 14.74 -2.03
N LYS A 125 -11.57 13.86 -2.69
CA LYS A 125 -10.30 14.18 -3.35
C LYS A 125 -10.41 13.91 -4.86
N ILE A 126 -9.60 14.60 -5.66
CA ILE A 126 -9.47 14.28 -7.09
C ILE A 126 -8.21 13.45 -7.31
N LEU A 127 -8.38 12.25 -7.83
CA LEU A 127 -7.33 11.39 -8.35
C LEU A 127 -7.08 11.71 -9.82
N LEU A 128 -5.83 12.02 -10.17
CA LEU A 128 -5.37 12.33 -11.51
C LEU A 128 -4.40 11.27 -12.00
N GLU A 129 -4.61 10.74 -13.20
CA GLU A 129 -3.68 9.84 -13.87
C GLU A 129 -3.36 10.38 -15.26
N PRO A 130 -2.08 10.51 -15.64
CA PRO A 130 -1.73 11.02 -16.94
C PRO A 130 -2.03 9.97 -18.02
N ILE A 131 -2.53 10.41 -19.18
CA ILE A 131 -2.86 9.57 -20.34
C ILE A 131 -1.92 9.91 -21.52
N ALA A 132 -1.47 8.89 -22.23
CA ALA A 132 -0.89 9.03 -23.57
C ALA A 132 -1.73 8.27 -24.60
N TYR A 133 -1.92 8.87 -25.78
CA TYR A 133 -2.48 8.17 -26.94
C TYR A 133 -1.36 7.80 -27.91
N VAL A 134 -1.03 6.51 -27.97
CA VAL A 134 0.16 5.97 -28.63
C VAL A 134 -0.22 4.95 -29.70
N THR A 135 0.58 4.87 -30.77
CA THR A 135 0.54 3.72 -31.67
C THR A 135 1.53 2.68 -31.17
N PHE A 136 1.08 1.45 -30.95
CA PHE A 136 1.90 0.31 -30.53
C PHE A 136 1.55 -0.91 -31.40
N ASN A 137 2.56 -1.54 -32.00
CA ASN A 137 2.40 -2.61 -32.99
C ASN A 137 1.34 -2.31 -34.06
N GLY A 138 1.29 -1.06 -34.53
CA GLY A 138 0.39 -0.60 -35.61
C GLY A 138 -1.05 -0.31 -35.17
N SER A 139 -1.41 -0.55 -33.91
CA SER A 139 -2.73 -0.23 -33.36
C SER A 139 -2.66 1.00 -32.46
N TYR A 140 -3.74 1.78 -32.39
CA TYR A 140 -3.81 3.03 -31.63
C TYR A 140 -4.44 2.79 -30.25
N TYR A 141 -3.72 3.15 -29.19
CA TYR A 141 -4.08 2.89 -27.80
C TYR A 141 -4.19 4.19 -26.98
N CYS A 142 -5.10 4.21 -26.02
CA CYS A 142 -5.19 5.13 -24.89
C CYS A 142 -4.73 4.38 -23.64
N ILE A 143 -3.67 4.87 -22.98
CA ILE A 143 -3.09 4.22 -21.79
C ILE A 143 -2.75 5.24 -20.71
N THR A 144 -3.03 4.90 -19.45
CA THR A 144 -2.39 5.54 -18.29
C THR A 144 -0.99 4.96 -18.05
N ALA A 145 -0.19 5.59 -17.18
CA ALA A 145 1.10 5.05 -16.78
C ALA A 145 0.96 3.65 -16.12
N THR A 146 -0.03 3.49 -15.24
CA THR A 146 -0.33 2.22 -14.56
C THR A 146 -0.70 1.14 -15.57
N GLU A 147 -1.57 1.45 -16.53
CA GLU A 147 -1.99 0.53 -17.59
C GLU A 147 -0.81 0.13 -18.49
N ALA A 148 0.06 1.08 -18.84
CA ALA A 148 1.28 0.80 -19.60
C ALA A 148 2.18 -0.21 -18.86
N ALA A 149 2.39 -0.02 -17.57
CA ALA A 149 3.23 -0.91 -16.76
C ALA A 149 2.62 -2.30 -16.56
N LEU A 150 1.32 -2.37 -16.28
CA LEU A 150 0.60 -3.65 -16.16
C LEU A 150 0.59 -4.39 -17.51
N TYR A 151 0.41 -3.68 -18.63
CA TYR A 151 0.42 -4.30 -19.95
C TYR A 151 1.82 -4.78 -20.35
N ASP A 152 2.86 -4.05 -19.95
CA ASP A 152 4.26 -4.45 -20.14
C ASP A 152 4.59 -5.73 -19.38
N GLN A 153 4.10 -5.86 -18.14
CA GLN A 153 4.21 -7.10 -17.35
C GLN A 153 3.52 -8.29 -18.05
N LEU A 154 2.34 -8.07 -18.63
CA LEU A 154 1.61 -9.12 -19.37
C LEU A 154 2.24 -9.47 -20.72
N SER A 155 3.00 -8.55 -21.32
CA SER A 155 3.61 -8.72 -22.66
C SER A 155 5.11 -8.98 -22.62
N GLY A 156 5.67 -9.32 -21.45
CA GLY A 156 7.08 -9.67 -21.29
C GLY A 156 8.06 -8.54 -21.60
N GLY A 157 7.69 -7.28 -21.35
CA GLY A 157 8.55 -6.11 -21.61
C GLY A 157 8.46 -5.53 -23.03
N ALA A 158 7.55 -6.05 -23.85
CA ALA A 158 7.40 -5.67 -25.26
C ALA A 158 7.06 -4.19 -25.47
N MET A 159 6.33 -3.56 -24.55
CA MET A 159 5.93 -2.15 -24.66
C MET A 159 7.09 -1.24 -24.28
N ARG A 160 7.83 -1.57 -23.22
CA ARG A 160 9.02 -0.87 -22.76
C ARG A 160 10.11 -0.86 -23.81
N GLN A 161 10.32 -1.98 -24.50
CA GLN A 161 11.31 -2.06 -25.57
C GLN A 161 11.00 -1.11 -26.74
N ARG A 162 9.72 -0.91 -27.08
CA ARG A 162 9.30 -0.16 -28.27
C ARG A 162 8.92 1.30 -28.00
N LEU A 163 8.45 1.63 -26.79
CA LEU A 163 8.01 2.97 -26.38
C LEU A 163 8.66 3.44 -25.06
N PRO A 164 9.99 3.26 -24.85
CA PRO A 164 10.63 3.47 -23.55
C PRO A 164 10.44 4.90 -23.02
N SER A 165 10.72 5.91 -23.85
CA SER A 165 10.66 7.31 -23.41
C SER A 165 9.24 7.82 -23.15
N VAL A 166 8.25 7.33 -23.90
CA VAL A 166 6.87 7.82 -23.78
C VAL A 166 6.19 7.15 -22.60
N ALA A 167 6.11 5.82 -22.63
CA ALA A 167 5.30 5.04 -21.71
C ALA A 167 5.96 4.80 -20.35
N PHE A 168 7.30 4.78 -20.29
CA PHE A 168 8.05 4.41 -19.07
C PHE A 168 8.95 5.53 -18.54
N GLN A 169 8.93 6.71 -19.13
CA GLN A 169 9.65 7.88 -18.61
C GLN A 169 8.73 9.08 -18.54
N ASN A 170 8.27 9.61 -19.68
CA ASN A 170 7.54 10.86 -19.70
C ASN A 170 6.15 10.73 -19.08
N LEU A 171 5.43 9.64 -19.37
CA LEU A 171 4.08 9.43 -18.87
C LEU A 171 4.06 9.21 -17.34
N PRO A 172 4.88 8.31 -16.75
CA PRO A 172 4.87 8.12 -15.30
C PRO A 172 5.41 9.31 -14.52
N LEU A 173 6.44 10.00 -15.04
CA LEU A 173 7.02 11.18 -14.37
C LEU A 173 6.20 12.46 -14.58
N ALA A 174 5.10 12.42 -15.34
CA ALA A 174 4.22 13.58 -15.52
C ALA A 174 3.48 13.96 -14.23
N LEU A 175 3.14 12.96 -13.41
CA LEU A 175 2.43 13.11 -12.15
C LEU A 175 2.97 12.09 -11.15
N PHE A 176 3.38 12.56 -9.97
CA PHE A 176 3.76 11.73 -8.82
C PHE A 176 3.49 12.50 -7.53
N LEU A 177 3.37 11.77 -6.42
CA LEU A 177 3.06 12.36 -5.13
C LEU A 177 4.30 12.93 -4.44
N GLU A 178 4.18 14.14 -3.90
CA GLU A 178 5.16 14.71 -2.97
C GLU A 178 4.85 14.32 -1.51
N TYR A 179 3.59 13.96 -1.23
CA TYR A 179 3.10 13.52 0.07
C TYR A 179 2.34 12.20 -0.11
N SER A 180 2.61 11.22 0.77
CA SER A 180 1.91 9.94 0.74
C SER A 180 0.42 10.14 1.06
N ASP A 181 -0.47 9.60 0.24
CA ASP A 181 -1.92 9.70 0.45
C ASP A 181 -2.66 8.59 -0.31
N LEU A 182 -3.89 8.30 0.13
CA LEU A 182 -4.79 7.31 -0.45
C LEU A 182 -4.14 5.93 -0.65
N GLY A 183 -3.16 5.57 0.20
CA GLY A 183 -2.43 4.30 0.12
C GLY A 183 -1.32 4.24 -0.94
N PHE A 184 -0.86 5.38 -1.47
CA PHE A 184 0.33 5.50 -2.31
C PHE A 184 1.39 6.35 -1.62
N SER A 185 2.66 5.94 -1.70
CA SER A 185 3.76 6.69 -1.07
C SER A 185 4.27 7.82 -1.97
N ALA A 186 4.82 8.87 -1.35
CA ALA A 186 5.55 9.92 -2.05
C ALA A 186 6.75 9.37 -2.86
N TRP A 187 6.99 9.92 -4.04
CA TRP A 187 8.11 9.52 -4.89
C TRP A 187 9.39 10.30 -4.53
N THR A 188 10.39 9.56 -4.04
CA THR A 188 11.72 10.09 -3.69
C THR A 188 12.82 9.68 -4.67
N GLY A 189 12.49 8.87 -5.69
CA GLY A 189 13.44 8.38 -6.68
C GLY A 189 13.76 9.39 -7.80
N PRO A 190 14.47 8.94 -8.84
CA PRO A 190 14.89 9.80 -9.95
C PRO A 190 13.70 10.45 -10.68
N LYS A 191 13.82 11.75 -10.98
CA LYS A 191 12.82 12.51 -11.77
C LYS A 191 13.16 12.56 -13.26
N THR A 192 14.09 11.72 -13.70
CA THR A 192 14.57 11.59 -15.08
C THR A 192 14.93 10.14 -15.37
N GLY A 193 14.90 9.74 -16.64
CA GLY A 193 15.23 8.37 -17.06
C GLY A 193 14.02 7.43 -17.06
N ILE A 194 14.22 6.24 -17.62
CA ILE A 194 13.19 5.18 -17.69
C ILE A 194 12.95 4.62 -16.28
N GLN A 195 11.68 4.44 -15.93
CA GLN A 195 11.19 3.98 -14.64
C GLN A 195 10.72 2.53 -14.74
N SER A 196 10.91 1.74 -13.67
CA SER A 196 10.54 0.32 -13.66
C SER A 196 9.03 0.11 -13.59
N ASN A 197 8.53 -1.07 -13.95
CA ASN A 197 7.10 -1.38 -13.85
C ASN A 197 6.62 -1.28 -12.39
N ALA A 198 7.44 -1.78 -11.45
CA ALA A 198 7.13 -1.69 -10.03
C ALA A 198 7.04 -0.24 -9.54
N ASP A 199 7.98 0.63 -9.94
CA ASP A 199 7.94 2.04 -9.54
C ASP A 199 6.72 2.75 -10.12
N ILE A 200 6.37 2.42 -11.36
CA ILE A 200 5.19 2.99 -12.03
C ILE A 200 3.91 2.53 -11.34
N ILE A 201 3.78 1.24 -11.01
CA ILE A 201 2.59 0.69 -10.37
C ILE A 201 2.45 1.25 -8.94
N ASN A 202 3.53 1.32 -8.18
CA ASN A 202 3.47 1.64 -6.76
C ASN A 202 3.55 3.14 -6.43
N TYR A 203 4.21 3.97 -7.26
CA TYR A 203 4.53 5.36 -6.89
C TYR A 203 4.23 6.42 -7.96
N LEU A 204 4.36 6.09 -9.24
CA LEU A 204 4.31 7.08 -10.32
C LEU A 204 2.98 7.07 -11.10
N GLY A 205 2.82 8.10 -11.95
CA GLY A 205 1.64 8.26 -12.80
C GLY A 205 0.37 8.59 -12.02
N ILE A 206 0.51 9.30 -10.90
CA ILE A 206 -0.60 9.65 -10.01
C ILE A 206 -0.41 11.06 -9.45
N GLY A 207 -1.48 11.84 -9.43
CA GLY A 207 -1.60 13.09 -8.69
C GLY A 207 -2.87 13.08 -7.84
N ILE A 208 -2.82 13.75 -6.69
CA ILE A 208 -3.97 13.91 -5.79
C ILE A 208 -4.18 15.41 -5.54
N VAL A 209 -5.42 15.87 -5.66
CA VAL A 209 -5.83 17.24 -5.33
C VAL A 209 -6.68 17.22 -4.06
N TRP A 210 -6.22 17.98 -3.07
CA TRP A 210 -6.91 18.24 -1.79
C TRP A 210 -7.75 19.51 -1.88
N PHE A 211 -8.77 19.59 -1.01
CA PHE A 211 -9.65 20.76 -0.86
C PHE A 211 -9.55 21.39 0.54
N ASP A 212 -8.89 20.69 1.47
CA ASP A 212 -8.55 21.10 2.83
C ASP A 212 -7.03 21.24 3.02
N ASP A 213 -6.60 21.59 4.24
CA ASP A 213 -5.19 21.81 4.57
C ASP A 213 -4.34 20.57 4.28
N ARG A 214 -3.11 20.82 3.82
CA ARG A 214 -2.17 19.78 3.35
C ARG A 214 -1.98 18.69 4.42
N PRO A 215 -1.78 17.41 4.02
CA PRO A 215 -1.30 16.39 4.93
C PRO A 215 -0.02 16.87 5.63
N GLU A 216 0.06 16.72 6.95
CA GLU A 216 1.26 17.07 7.71
C GLU A 216 2.45 16.25 7.19
N GLU A 217 3.58 16.94 6.97
CA GLU A 217 4.83 16.29 6.59
C GLU A 217 5.24 15.29 7.68
N PRO A 218 5.51 14.01 7.36
CA PRO A 218 6.26 13.19 8.28
C PRO A 218 7.66 13.80 8.39
N GLU A 219 7.99 14.37 9.55
CA GLU A 219 9.34 14.86 9.84
C GLU A 219 10.33 13.71 9.63
N GLY A 220 11.08 13.79 8.53
CA GLY A 220 12.17 12.88 8.24
C GLY A 220 13.35 13.19 9.14
N ASP A 221 13.35 12.65 10.35
CA ASP A 221 14.55 12.61 11.18
C ASP A 221 15.57 11.69 10.50
N ILE A 222 16.74 12.25 10.19
CA ILE A 222 17.89 11.60 9.57
C ILE A 222 18.48 10.47 10.46
N ASN A 223 17.96 10.31 11.69
CA ASN A 223 18.30 9.24 12.62
C ASN A 223 17.15 8.26 12.91
N ALA A 224 16.00 8.39 12.24
CA ALA A 224 14.90 7.45 12.42
C ALA A 224 15.30 6.05 11.89
N PRO A 225 14.91 4.95 12.58
CA PRO A 225 15.17 3.62 12.07
C PRO A 225 14.45 3.39 10.74
N ASP A 226 15.10 2.70 9.82
CA ASP A 226 14.55 2.38 8.50
C ASP A 226 13.32 1.47 8.58
N VAL A 227 13.26 0.65 9.64
CA VAL A 227 12.16 -0.26 9.93
C VAL A 227 12.11 -0.55 11.42
N GLU A 228 10.90 -0.72 11.94
CA GLU A 228 10.67 -1.20 13.30
C GLU A 228 10.08 -2.61 13.27
N TYR A 229 10.69 -3.51 14.03
CA TYR A 229 10.23 -4.89 14.24
C TYR A 229 9.93 -5.13 15.71
N ARG A 230 9.15 -6.17 16.00
CA ARG A 230 8.89 -6.63 17.37
C ARG A 230 9.78 -7.80 17.74
N VAL A 231 10.09 -7.92 19.02
CA VAL A 231 10.84 -9.07 19.56
C VAL A 231 10.11 -10.40 19.29
N ASP A 232 10.87 -11.47 19.07
CA ASP A 232 10.36 -12.85 18.95
C ASP A 232 9.27 -13.04 17.86
N THR A 233 9.43 -12.38 16.71
CA THR A 233 8.50 -12.49 15.57
C THR A 233 9.21 -12.87 14.28
N ASP A 234 8.49 -13.54 13.38
CA ASP A 234 8.95 -13.71 12.00
C ASP A 234 8.80 -12.39 11.26
N VAL A 235 9.79 -11.97 10.50
CA VAL A 235 9.75 -10.73 9.72
C VAL A 235 10.27 -10.95 8.32
N ILE A 236 9.95 -10.02 7.43
CA ILE A 236 10.47 -9.98 6.05
C ILE A 236 11.23 -8.68 5.86
N THR A 237 12.50 -8.81 5.49
CA THR A 237 13.30 -7.68 5.02
C THR A 237 13.39 -7.76 3.50
N ALA A 238 13.06 -6.68 2.82
CA ALA A 238 13.04 -6.60 1.36
C ALA A 238 13.86 -5.43 0.84
N ILE A 239 14.41 -5.59 -0.37
CA ILE A 239 15.04 -4.54 -1.18
C ILE A 239 14.42 -4.54 -2.58
N THR A 240 14.55 -3.44 -3.30
CA THR A 240 14.21 -3.37 -4.72
C THR A 240 15.49 -3.48 -5.55
N LEU A 241 15.52 -4.47 -6.43
CA LEU A 241 16.60 -4.71 -7.35
C LEU A 241 16.23 -4.17 -8.73
N THR A 242 17.09 -3.34 -9.32
CA THR A 242 16.88 -2.73 -10.63
C THR A 242 18.04 -3.07 -11.56
N THR A 243 17.75 -3.25 -12.84
CA THR A 243 18.77 -3.53 -13.87
C THR A 243 18.55 -2.68 -15.12
N SER A 244 19.63 -2.35 -15.84
CA SER A 244 19.57 -1.67 -17.14
C SER A 244 19.70 -2.62 -18.34
N ARG A 245 19.99 -3.90 -18.08
CA ARG A 245 20.15 -4.96 -19.09
C ARG A 245 19.41 -6.22 -18.65
N ASP A 246 19.11 -7.10 -19.59
CA ASP A 246 18.46 -8.37 -19.27
C ASP A 246 19.35 -9.20 -18.33
N LEU A 247 18.74 -9.67 -17.24
CA LEU A 247 19.31 -10.68 -16.38
C LEU A 247 18.64 -12.00 -16.73
N THR A 248 19.41 -12.93 -17.25
CA THR A 248 18.97 -14.23 -17.72
C THR A 248 19.69 -15.32 -16.92
N PRO A 249 19.35 -16.62 -17.10
CA PRO A 249 20.09 -17.71 -16.48
C PRO A 249 21.58 -17.74 -16.84
N ASP A 250 22.00 -17.08 -17.94
CA ASP A 250 23.40 -16.95 -18.33
C ASP A 250 24.16 -15.89 -17.52
N ASN A 251 23.43 -14.92 -16.94
CA ASN A 251 23.98 -13.79 -16.20
C ASN A 251 23.08 -13.34 -15.02
N PRO A 252 22.68 -14.25 -14.11
CA PRO A 252 21.67 -13.94 -13.11
C PRO A 252 22.22 -13.02 -12.02
N ALA A 253 21.33 -12.27 -11.38
CA ALA A 253 21.67 -11.53 -10.18
C ALA A 253 21.65 -12.41 -8.92
N THR A 254 22.40 -11.98 -7.92
CA THR A 254 22.43 -12.61 -6.58
C THR A 254 22.39 -11.51 -5.54
N VAL A 255 21.55 -11.70 -4.53
CA VAL A 255 21.44 -10.81 -3.37
C VAL A 255 21.78 -11.58 -2.11
N THR A 256 22.63 -11.02 -1.25
CA THR A 256 22.97 -11.59 0.06
C THR A 256 22.68 -10.59 1.15
N PHE A 257 21.74 -10.92 2.05
CA PHE A 257 21.45 -10.17 3.26
C PHE A 257 22.30 -10.72 4.40
N ASN A 258 23.01 -9.86 5.11
CA ASN A 258 23.70 -10.20 6.34
C ASN A 258 22.93 -9.60 7.51
N ILE A 259 22.34 -10.47 8.31
CA ILE A 259 21.47 -10.10 9.43
C ILE A 259 22.03 -10.82 10.67
N MET A 260 22.48 -10.04 11.66
CA MET A 260 23.01 -10.57 12.93
C MET A 260 24.07 -11.67 12.75
N GLY A 261 24.99 -11.49 11.79
CA GLY A 261 26.05 -12.47 11.49
C GLY A 261 25.61 -13.70 10.68
N THR A 262 24.32 -13.80 10.32
CA THR A 262 23.80 -14.84 9.42
C THR A 262 23.64 -14.30 8.00
N SER A 263 24.12 -15.04 7.01
CA SER A 263 23.99 -14.68 5.60
C SER A 263 22.83 -15.42 4.93
N TYR A 264 21.85 -14.68 4.43
CA TYR A 264 20.71 -15.17 3.66
C TYR A 264 20.92 -14.82 2.19
N ARG A 265 21.00 -15.82 1.31
CA ARG A 265 21.35 -15.61 -0.10
C ARG A 265 20.22 -16.02 -1.04
N VAL A 266 19.78 -15.08 -1.86
CA VAL A 266 18.83 -15.28 -2.96
C VAL A 266 19.61 -15.30 -4.26
N ARG A 267 19.44 -16.35 -5.07
CA ARG A 267 20.19 -16.61 -6.31
C ARG A 267 19.24 -16.67 -7.51
N ASP A 268 19.83 -16.76 -8.70
CA ASP A 268 19.13 -17.05 -9.95
C ASP A 268 18.03 -16.02 -10.26
N ILE A 269 18.28 -14.77 -9.86
CA ILE A 269 17.34 -13.67 -10.06
C ILE A 269 17.47 -13.18 -11.50
N VAL A 270 16.38 -13.31 -12.26
CA VAL A 270 16.23 -12.85 -13.63
C VAL A 270 15.28 -11.67 -13.64
N ILE A 271 15.56 -10.64 -14.45
CA ILE A 271 14.78 -9.41 -14.56
C ILE A 271 15.03 -8.86 -15.97
N PRO A 272 13.99 -8.47 -16.73
CA PRO A 272 14.18 -7.83 -18.02
C PRO A 272 14.88 -6.47 -17.87
N GLY A 273 15.64 -6.09 -18.88
CA GLY A 273 16.41 -4.87 -18.90
C GLY A 273 15.54 -3.62 -18.76
N GLY A 274 15.95 -2.74 -17.85
CA GLY A 274 15.21 -1.51 -17.54
C GLY A 274 14.06 -1.71 -16.57
N ASP A 275 13.87 -2.91 -16.00
CA ASP A 275 12.85 -3.19 -15.00
C ASP A 275 13.44 -3.46 -13.60
N SER A 276 12.55 -3.69 -12.63
CA SER A 276 12.89 -3.99 -11.26
C SER A 276 12.04 -5.12 -10.68
N GLN A 277 12.50 -5.64 -9.55
CA GLN A 277 11.81 -6.64 -8.76
C GLN A 277 12.17 -6.47 -7.29
N VAL A 278 11.21 -6.70 -6.41
CA VAL A 278 11.49 -6.81 -4.97
C VAL A 278 12.15 -8.16 -4.66
N VAL A 279 13.20 -8.14 -3.84
CA VAL A 279 13.92 -9.33 -3.38
C VAL A 279 13.93 -9.30 -1.86
N TRP A 280 13.60 -10.40 -1.22
CA TRP A 280 13.39 -10.43 0.23
C TRP A 280 13.90 -11.71 0.88
N VAL A 281 14.07 -11.64 2.19
CA VAL A 281 14.37 -12.79 3.05
C VAL A 281 13.44 -12.78 4.24
N LYS A 282 13.01 -13.98 4.65
CA LYS A 282 12.25 -14.22 5.87
C LYS A 282 13.20 -14.69 6.96
N TRP A 283 13.14 -14.06 8.12
CA TRP A 283 13.99 -14.37 9.27
C TRP A 283 13.24 -14.11 10.58
N HIS A 284 13.83 -14.51 11.71
CA HIS A 284 13.19 -14.40 13.02
C HIS A 284 13.95 -13.41 13.91
N THR A 285 13.24 -12.48 14.54
CA THR A 285 13.84 -11.46 15.39
C THR A 285 14.28 -12.02 16.74
N PRO A 286 15.34 -11.48 17.34
CA PRO A 286 15.75 -11.82 18.70
C PRO A 286 14.66 -11.51 19.74
N PRO A 287 14.69 -12.20 20.90
CA PRO A 287 13.69 -12.02 21.96
C PRO A 287 13.90 -10.76 22.82
N THR A 288 14.99 -10.01 22.59
CA THR A 288 15.34 -8.82 23.38
C THR A 288 15.42 -7.57 22.50
N PRO A 289 14.88 -6.42 22.96
CA PRO A 289 14.97 -5.16 22.24
C PRO A 289 16.42 -4.79 21.93
N GLN A 290 16.67 -4.35 20.71
CA GLN A 290 17.98 -3.91 20.25
C GLN A 290 17.87 -3.20 18.91
N THR A 291 18.89 -2.44 18.54
CA THR A 291 19.02 -1.89 17.18
C THR A 291 20.07 -2.69 16.43
N ILE A 292 19.72 -3.16 15.24
CA ILE A 292 20.64 -3.92 14.38
C ILE A 292 20.84 -3.21 13.04
N THR A 293 22.01 -3.43 12.45
CA THR A 293 22.28 -3.02 11.07
C THR A 293 22.21 -4.26 10.18
N ILE A 294 21.36 -4.20 9.15
CA ILE A 294 21.28 -5.20 8.10
C ILE A 294 22.05 -4.66 6.90
N THR A 295 23.00 -5.45 6.39
CA THR A 295 23.74 -5.09 5.17
C THR A 295 23.38 -6.02 4.04
N VAL A 296 23.30 -5.48 2.84
CA VAL A 296 22.90 -6.22 1.63
C VAL A 296 23.98 -6.08 0.58
N SER A 297 24.41 -7.20 0.03
CA SER A 297 25.39 -7.23 -1.06
C SER A 297 24.71 -7.76 -2.31
N VAL A 298 24.85 -7.02 -3.41
CA VAL A 298 24.22 -7.32 -4.69
C VAL A 298 25.30 -7.59 -5.74
N SER A 299 25.09 -8.64 -6.54
CA SER A 299 25.88 -8.94 -7.73
C SER A 299 24.96 -9.03 -8.95
N GLY A 300 25.40 -8.50 -10.08
CA GLY A 300 24.68 -8.55 -11.37
C GLY A 300 23.64 -7.44 -11.60
N ALA A 301 23.25 -6.70 -10.56
CA ALA A 301 22.27 -5.60 -10.64
C ALA A 301 22.54 -4.50 -9.59
N TYR A 302 21.65 -3.51 -9.52
CA TYR A 302 21.75 -2.34 -8.65
C TYR A 302 20.60 -2.32 -7.62
N THR A 303 20.91 -1.89 -6.40
CA THR A 303 19.93 -1.50 -5.38
C THR A 303 20.24 -0.09 -4.90
N ALA A 304 19.22 0.70 -4.64
CA ALA A 304 19.38 2.02 -4.03
C ALA A 304 19.67 1.96 -2.53
N LYS A 305 19.32 0.84 -1.88
CA LYS A 305 19.45 0.65 -0.44
C LYS A 305 20.13 -0.68 -0.13
N ASP A 306 21.32 -0.59 0.43
CA ASP A 306 22.20 -1.70 0.78
C ASP A 306 22.50 -1.78 2.29
N ILE A 307 22.03 -0.81 3.07
CA ILE A 307 22.15 -0.76 4.52
C ILE A 307 20.78 -0.36 5.11
N PHE A 308 20.37 -1.07 6.17
CA PHE A 308 19.13 -0.80 6.90
C PHE A 308 19.43 -0.81 8.41
N VAL A 309 18.93 0.20 9.13
CA VAL A 309 18.89 0.23 10.58
C VAL A 309 17.51 -0.26 11.03
N ALA A 310 17.46 -1.46 11.58
CA ALA A 310 16.23 -2.04 12.11
C ALA A 310 16.20 -1.90 13.63
N LYS A 311 15.16 -1.25 14.15
CA LYS A 311 14.91 -1.17 15.60
C LYS A 311 13.97 -2.29 16.02
N ILE A 312 14.38 -3.10 16.97
CA ILE A 312 13.58 -4.19 17.53
C ILE A 312 13.07 -3.74 18.89
N VAL A 313 11.75 -3.65 19.04
CA VAL A 313 11.08 -3.12 20.24
C VAL A 313 10.27 -4.20 20.94
N ASP A 314 10.13 -4.06 22.26
CA ASP A 314 9.16 -4.83 23.05
C ASP A 314 8.02 -3.91 23.48
N LEU A 315 6.81 -4.27 23.09
CA LEU A 315 5.60 -3.53 23.45
C LEU A 315 5.20 -3.75 24.92
N ASN A 316 5.80 -4.72 25.62
CA ASN A 316 5.51 -4.98 27.04
C ASN A 316 6.05 -3.91 28.01
N GLU A 317 6.75 -2.88 27.53
CA GLU A 317 7.28 -1.81 28.38
C GLU A 317 6.20 -0.82 28.86
N HIS A 318 4.98 -0.87 28.29
CA HIS A 318 3.92 0.12 28.51
C HIS A 318 2.62 -0.45 29.11
N ILE A 319 2.73 -1.32 30.12
CA ILE A 319 1.56 -1.97 30.75
C ILE A 319 0.71 -0.93 31.52
N PRO A 320 -0.64 -0.94 31.41
CA PRO A 320 -1.48 -0.02 32.16
C PRO A 320 -1.43 -0.28 33.66
N PRO A 321 -1.41 0.77 34.50
CA PRO A 321 -1.51 0.62 35.94
C PRO A 321 -2.86 0.02 36.37
N ASP A 322 -2.90 -0.56 37.57
CA ASP A 322 -4.14 -1.03 38.17
C ASP A 322 -5.04 0.13 38.57
N PRO A 323 -6.31 0.19 38.14
CA PRO A 323 -7.24 1.20 38.63
C PRO A 323 -7.64 0.91 40.08
N LEU A 324 -7.48 1.91 40.95
CA LEU A 324 -7.85 1.85 42.37
C LEU A 324 -9.24 2.45 42.61
N ALA A 325 -9.93 1.95 43.63
CA ALA A 325 -11.23 2.51 44.05
C ALA A 325 -11.16 3.98 44.51
N THR A 326 -9.96 4.46 44.87
CA THR A 326 -9.68 5.84 45.27
C THR A 326 -9.32 6.76 44.10
N ASP A 327 -9.13 6.22 42.90
CA ASP A 327 -8.76 7.03 41.75
C ASP A 327 -9.90 7.97 41.35
N THR A 328 -9.55 9.17 40.91
CA THR A 328 -10.51 10.15 40.41
C THR A 328 -9.94 10.89 39.20
N ASN A 329 -10.79 11.17 38.21
CA ASN A 329 -10.41 12.01 37.08
C ASN A 329 -11.55 13.00 36.75
N PRO A 330 -11.74 14.06 37.57
CA PRO A 330 -12.89 14.95 37.48
C PRO A 330 -12.96 15.79 36.19
N GLY A 331 -11.90 15.82 35.38
CA GLY A 331 -11.86 16.51 34.08
C GLY A 331 -11.94 15.57 32.87
N TYR A 332 -12.15 14.27 33.10
CA TYR A 332 -12.16 13.30 32.02
C TYR A 332 -13.34 13.49 31.07
N THR A 333 -13.06 13.35 29.78
CA THR A 333 -14.06 13.20 28.74
C THR A 333 -13.70 12.02 27.86
N VAL A 334 -14.71 11.35 27.31
CA VAL A 334 -14.51 10.21 26.42
C VAL A 334 -13.83 10.70 25.14
N PRO A 335 -12.60 10.23 24.84
CA PRO A 335 -11.87 10.65 23.65
C PRO A 335 -12.49 10.09 22.36
N SER A 336 -12.26 10.78 21.24
CA SER A 336 -12.45 10.21 19.91
C SER A 336 -11.46 9.06 19.67
N LEU A 337 -11.85 8.14 18.79
CA LEU A 337 -10.98 7.01 18.44
C LEU A 337 -9.71 7.49 17.72
N PRO A 338 -8.57 6.81 17.91
CA PRO A 338 -7.35 7.11 17.17
C PRO A 338 -7.52 6.91 15.67
N SER A 339 -6.95 7.81 14.87
CA SER A 339 -6.86 7.68 13.41
C SER A 339 -5.47 7.18 13.00
N ASN A 340 -5.05 6.03 13.55
CA ASN A 340 -3.75 5.46 13.22
C ASN A 340 -3.75 4.92 11.78
N SER A 341 -2.59 4.99 11.13
CA SER A 341 -2.41 4.41 9.81
C SER A 341 -2.58 2.88 9.84
N GLN A 342 -3.07 2.33 8.73
CA GLN A 342 -3.16 0.89 8.51
C GLN A 342 -2.84 0.55 7.06
N LYS A 343 -2.24 -0.62 6.83
CA LYS A 343 -1.99 -1.15 5.49
C LYS A 343 -2.77 -2.44 5.31
N LEU A 344 -3.88 -2.37 4.58
CA LEU A 344 -4.81 -3.49 4.42
C LEU A 344 -4.45 -4.42 3.27
N THR A 345 -3.71 -3.93 2.26
CA THR A 345 -3.34 -4.67 1.05
C THR A 345 -1.87 -4.48 0.70
N ALA A 346 -1.29 -5.48 0.05
CA ALA A 346 0.09 -5.48 -0.43
C ALA A 346 0.18 -6.23 -1.76
N ASN A 347 1.02 -5.73 -2.67
CA ASN A 347 1.21 -6.32 -3.99
C ASN A 347 2.70 -6.38 -4.34
N TRP A 348 3.16 -7.49 -4.90
CA TRP A 348 4.53 -7.68 -5.35
C TRP A 348 4.60 -8.74 -6.44
N GLY A 349 5.78 -9.01 -6.98
CA GLY A 349 5.91 -10.09 -7.95
C GLY A 349 7.35 -10.37 -8.31
N VAL A 350 7.52 -11.46 -9.07
CA VAL A 350 8.82 -11.98 -9.49
C VAL A 350 8.82 -12.25 -10.98
N TRP A 351 9.96 -12.01 -11.61
CA TRP A 351 10.23 -12.37 -12.98
C TRP A 351 10.78 -13.79 -13.07
N SER A 352 10.34 -14.49 -14.09
CA SER A 352 10.94 -15.72 -14.62
C SER A 352 11.24 -15.54 -16.10
N CYS A 353 12.08 -16.40 -16.67
CA CYS A 353 12.25 -16.43 -18.13
C CYS A 353 12.58 -17.85 -18.61
N TYR A 354 12.36 -18.07 -19.90
CA TYR A 354 12.67 -19.32 -20.59
C TYR A 354 13.24 -19.04 -21.98
N TRP A 355 14.00 -20.00 -22.49
CA TRP A 355 14.62 -19.89 -23.81
C TRP A 355 13.64 -20.29 -24.90
N VAL A 356 13.46 -19.42 -25.89
CA VAL A 356 12.68 -19.67 -27.10
C VAL A 356 13.64 -19.97 -28.24
N PRO A 357 13.76 -21.22 -28.70
CA PRO A 357 14.71 -21.58 -29.74
C PRO A 357 14.27 -21.05 -31.10
N VAL A 358 15.21 -20.50 -31.86
CA VAL A 358 15.01 -20.08 -33.26
C VAL A 358 16.08 -20.74 -34.10
N TRP A 359 15.74 -21.88 -34.69
CA TRP A 359 16.68 -22.65 -35.52
C TRP A 359 16.82 -22.03 -36.90
N VAL A 360 18.02 -21.53 -37.20
CA VAL A 360 18.41 -20.96 -38.49
C VAL A 360 19.41 -21.90 -39.15
N TRP A 361 19.21 -22.19 -40.43
CA TRP A 361 20.17 -22.98 -41.20
C TRP A 361 21.33 -22.10 -41.66
N CYS A 362 22.54 -22.45 -41.23
CA CYS A 362 23.78 -21.82 -41.67
C CYS A 362 24.44 -22.70 -42.74
N ASP A 363 24.47 -22.19 -43.97
CA ASP A 363 25.06 -22.86 -45.13
C ASP A 363 26.55 -22.51 -45.29
N HIS A 364 27.38 -23.50 -45.63
CA HIS A 364 28.79 -23.38 -45.93
C HIS A 364 29.14 -24.17 -47.21
N ASP A 365 30.26 -23.84 -47.85
CA ASP A 365 30.64 -24.42 -49.15
C ASP A 365 30.88 -25.96 -49.11
N ASP A 366 31.05 -26.56 -47.93
CA ASP A 366 31.24 -27.99 -47.69
C ASP A 366 30.09 -28.68 -46.90
N GLY A 367 28.96 -27.98 -46.69
CA GLY A 367 27.77 -28.46 -45.97
C GLY A 367 27.12 -27.37 -45.12
N GLY A 368 26.09 -27.70 -44.33
CA GLY A 368 25.46 -26.73 -43.42
C GLY A 368 25.08 -27.33 -42.08
N HIS A 369 24.77 -26.47 -41.11
CA HIS A 369 24.30 -26.87 -39.80
C HIS A 369 23.22 -25.93 -39.26
N TRP A 370 22.38 -26.42 -38.37
CA TRP A 370 21.39 -25.60 -37.67
C TRP A 370 22.05 -24.88 -36.49
N VAL A 371 21.87 -23.57 -36.41
CA VAL A 371 22.26 -22.71 -35.30
C VAL A 371 21.01 -22.23 -34.60
N ASP A 372 21.00 -22.28 -33.27
CA ASP A 372 19.94 -21.68 -32.46
C ASP A 372 20.26 -20.20 -32.23
N GLU A 373 19.52 -19.32 -32.90
CA GLU A 373 19.52 -17.87 -32.72
C GLU A 373 18.35 -17.41 -31.84
N GLY A 374 17.92 -18.27 -30.91
CA GLY A 374 16.83 -18.01 -29.96
C GLY A 374 17.07 -16.82 -29.04
N TYR A 375 16.08 -16.57 -28.18
CA TYR A 375 16.11 -15.48 -27.22
C TYR A 375 15.42 -15.86 -25.91
N TRP A 376 15.74 -15.14 -24.84
CA TRP A 376 15.07 -15.28 -23.55
C TRP A 376 13.73 -14.51 -23.57
N GLU A 377 12.64 -15.20 -23.25
CA GLU A 377 11.31 -14.61 -23.06
C GLU A 377 10.99 -14.53 -21.57
N PHE A 378 10.52 -13.37 -21.10
CA PHE A 378 10.28 -13.07 -19.69
C PHE A 378 8.79 -13.13 -19.34
N GLU A 379 8.49 -13.65 -18.15
CA GLU A 379 7.16 -13.72 -17.57
C GLU A 379 7.16 -13.12 -16.16
N TYR A 380 6.11 -12.36 -15.83
CA TYR A 380 5.92 -11.78 -14.50
C TYR A 380 4.84 -12.53 -13.73
N THR A 381 5.17 -13.04 -12.55
CA THR A 381 4.20 -13.61 -11.61
C THR A 381 3.89 -12.62 -10.51
N GLY A 382 2.66 -12.08 -10.52
CA GLY A 382 2.14 -11.17 -9.50
C GLY A 382 1.53 -11.89 -8.30
N TYR A 383 1.79 -11.37 -7.11
CA TYR A 383 1.26 -11.79 -5.83
C TYR A 383 0.55 -10.64 -5.13
N SER A 384 -0.47 -10.98 -4.38
CA SER A 384 -1.23 -10.05 -3.55
C SER A 384 -1.53 -10.66 -2.19
N ALA A 385 -1.66 -9.78 -1.19
CA ALA A 385 -2.13 -10.13 0.14
C ALA A 385 -3.05 -9.03 0.68
N SER A 386 -4.04 -9.44 1.46
CA SER A 386 -4.92 -8.54 2.20
C SER A 386 -5.17 -9.04 3.61
N ILE A 387 -5.26 -8.13 4.57
CA ILE A 387 -5.64 -8.42 5.96
C ILE A 387 -7.02 -7.83 6.26
N SER A 388 -7.81 -8.58 7.02
CA SER A 388 -9.06 -8.11 7.61
C SER A 388 -9.11 -8.53 9.07
N GLY A 389 -9.96 -7.91 9.87
CA GLY A 389 -10.09 -8.29 11.27
C GLY A 389 -11.45 -7.97 11.87
N THR A 390 -11.71 -8.61 13.01
CA THR A 390 -12.91 -8.41 13.82
C THR A 390 -12.53 -8.42 15.29
N MET A 391 -13.18 -7.61 16.10
CA MET A 391 -12.99 -7.55 17.54
C MET A 391 -14.34 -7.70 18.25
N ALA A 392 -14.35 -8.44 19.35
CA ALA A 392 -15.47 -8.53 20.26
C ALA A 392 -15.00 -8.17 21.68
N LEU A 393 -15.51 -7.07 22.22
CA LEU A 393 -15.31 -6.65 23.60
C LEU A 393 -16.56 -6.99 24.41
N ASN A 394 -16.38 -7.70 25.52
CA ASN A 394 -17.47 -8.10 26.40
C ASN A 394 -17.09 -7.88 27.86
N PRO A 395 -18.07 -7.72 28.77
CA PRO A 395 -17.83 -7.84 30.20
C PRO A 395 -17.16 -9.19 30.52
N ASP A 396 -16.31 -9.22 31.54
CA ASP A 396 -15.75 -10.48 32.04
C ASP A 396 -16.85 -11.41 32.57
N ASP A 397 -16.62 -12.72 32.51
CA ASP A 397 -17.64 -13.74 32.80
C ASP A 397 -18.11 -13.74 34.26
N ILE A 398 -17.37 -13.09 35.16
CA ILE A 398 -17.70 -13.01 36.59
C ILE A 398 -18.27 -11.65 37.00
N VAL A 399 -18.55 -10.75 36.04
CA VAL A 399 -19.20 -9.48 36.34
C VAL A 399 -20.65 -9.77 36.73
N PRO A 400 -21.05 -9.53 38.01
CA PRO A 400 -22.31 -10.04 38.55
C PRO A 400 -23.54 -9.36 37.93
N THR A 401 -23.38 -8.12 37.49
CA THR A 401 -24.46 -7.27 36.96
C THR A 401 -24.39 -7.07 35.45
N ALA A 402 -23.54 -7.82 34.75
CA ALA A 402 -23.43 -7.73 33.30
C ALA A 402 -24.70 -8.27 32.60
N ALA A 403 -25.21 -7.50 31.64
CA ALA A 403 -26.33 -7.88 30.79
C ALA A 403 -25.97 -7.60 29.33
N GLY A 404 -25.59 -8.65 28.59
CA GLY A 404 -25.04 -8.50 27.24
C GLY A 404 -23.76 -7.66 27.27
N LYS A 405 -23.79 -6.49 26.59
CA LYS A 405 -22.68 -5.53 26.58
C LYS A 405 -22.77 -4.46 27.68
N SER A 406 -23.83 -4.45 28.48
CA SER A 406 -23.96 -3.51 29.60
C SER A 406 -23.25 -4.03 30.83
N MET A 407 -22.49 -3.16 31.51
CA MET A 407 -21.84 -3.44 32.79
C MET A 407 -21.64 -2.15 33.58
N LYS A 408 -21.34 -2.27 34.87
CA LYS A 408 -20.91 -1.15 35.72
C LYS A 408 -19.42 -0.86 35.54
N SER A 409 -19.00 0.40 35.74
CA SER A 409 -17.58 0.77 35.78
C SER A 409 -16.86 0.13 36.99
N GLY A 410 -15.55 -0.06 36.91
CA GLY A 410 -14.75 -0.73 37.95
C GLY A 410 -14.66 -2.25 37.78
N TYR A 411 -15.41 -2.83 36.84
CA TYR A 411 -15.35 -4.25 36.51
C TYR A 411 -14.45 -4.53 35.30
N GLY A 412 -14.08 -5.81 35.14
CA GLY A 412 -13.20 -6.28 34.07
C GLY A 412 -13.92 -6.46 32.73
N VAL A 413 -13.22 -6.18 31.64
CA VAL A 413 -13.60 -6.50 30.26
C VAL A 413 -12.65 -7.55 29.68
N LYS A 414 -13.14 -8.38 28.77
CA LYS A 414 -12.36 -9.32 27.97
C LYS A 414 -12.52 -9.02 26.48
N THR A 415 -11.51 -9.37 25.71
CA THR A 415 -11.49 -9.16 24.26
C THR A 415 -11.18 -10.45 23.52
N ASP A 416 -11.87 -10.65 22.39
CA ASP A 416 -11.59 -11.66 21.38
C ASP A 416 -11.34 -10.97 20.04
N VAL A 417 -10.11 -11.03 19.55
CA VAL A 417 -9.69 -10.41 18.30
C VAL A 417 -9.33 -11.50 17.30
N THR A 418 -9.83 -11.39 16.08
CA THR A 418 -9.47 -12.26 14.95
C THR A 418 -8.92 -11.41 13.83
N ALA A 419 -7.80 -11.84 13.25
CA ALA A 419 -7.23 -11.24 12.04
C ALA A 419 -7.01 -12.33 10.98
N THR A 420 -7.50 -12.07 9.77
CA THR A 420 -7.49 -13.02 8.66
C THR A 420 -6.70 -12.47 7.47
N LEU A 421 -5.65 -13.21 7.10
CA LEU A 421 -4.83 -12.99 5.91
C LEU A 421 -5.38 -13.78 4.72
N SER A 422 -5.74 -13.07 3.66
CA SER A 422 -5.98 -13.62 2.33
C SER A 422 -4.77 -13.35 1.44
N THR A 423 -4.31 -14.34 0.69
CA THR A 423 -3.16 -14.19 -0.21
C THR A 423 -3.07 -15.36 -1.18
N ASN A 424 -2.64 -15.07 -2.42
CA ASN A 424 -2.26 -16.05 -3.43
C ASN A 424 -0.76 -16.42 -3.38
N ALA A 425 0.03 -15.78 -2.51
CA ALA A 425 1.45 -16.01 -2.39
C ALA A 425 1.79 -17.27 -1.58
N PRO A 426 2.94 -17.92 -1.85
CA PRO A 426 3.43 -19.00 -1.01
C PRO A 426 3.86 -18.49 0.38
N THR A 427 3.89 -19.39 1.37
CA THR A 427 4.18 -19.06 2.77
C THR A 427 5.60 -18.54 3.03
N SER A 428 6.53 -18.76 2.10
CA SER A 428 7.88 -18.18 2.12
C SER A 428 7.90 -16.69 1.81
N HIS A 429 6.82 -16.14 1.23
CA HIS A 429 6.73 -14.71 0.87
C HIS A 429 6.06 -13.89 1.97
N ILE A 430 5.46 -14.53 2.98
CA ILE A 430 4.63 -13.83 3.97
C ILE A 430 4.92 -14.28 5.39
N THR A 431 4.46 -13.48 6.35
CA THR A 431 4.20 -13.91 7.72
C THR A 431 2.70 -13.82 7.99
N TYR A 432 2.24 -14.59 8.96
CA TYR A 432 0.86 -14.49 9.45
C TYR A 432 0.75 -13.38 10.50
N PRO A 433 -0.44 -12.93 10.91
CA PRO A 433 -0.57 -11.99 12.01
C PRO A 433 0.03 -12.56 13.31
N GLN A 434 0.83 -11.75 14.01
CA GLN A 434 1.62 -12.22 15.17
C GLN A 434 1.42 -11.38 16.42
N THR A 435 1.15 -10.10 16.23
CA THR A 435 1.13 -9.12 17.32
C THR A 435 -0.21 -8.42 17.30
N ALA A 436 -0.84 -8.33 18.46
CA ALA A 436 -1.99 -7.47 18.66
C ALA A 436 -1.86 -6.78 20.00
N PHE A 437 -2.20 -5.50 20.09
CA PHE A 437 -2.21 -4.76 21.35
C PHE A 437 -3.42 -3.84 21.42
N SER A 438 -3.88 -3.60 22.64
CA SER A 438 -5.01 -2.70 22.89
C SER A 438 -4.59 -1.48 23.68
N VAL A 439 -5.14 -0.34 23.31
CA VAL A 439 -5.05 0.93 24.04
C VAL A 439 -6.44 1.33 24.52
N PHE A 440 -6.48 2.14 25.58
CA PHE A 440 -7.68 2.31 26.37
C PHE A 440 -8.10 3.79 26.52
N PRO A 441 -9.41 4.06 26.62
CA PRO A 441 -9.95 5.43 26.58
C PRO A 441 -9.59 6.24 27.83
N GLU A 442 -9.37 5.60 28.98
CA GLU A 442 -8.97 6.28 30.22
C GLU A 442 -7.57 6.90 30.14
N PHE A 443 -6.74 6.44 29.21
CA PHE A 443 -5.41 6.98 28.93
C PHE A 443 -5.35 7.76 27.61
N GLN A 444 -6.50 8.19 27.10
CA GLN A 444 -6.60 8.92 25.82
C GLN A 444 -5.97 8.15 24.64
N TYR A 445 -5.89 6.81 24.75
CA TYR A 445 -5.25 5.91 23.80
C TYR A 445 -3.75 6.13 23.52
N GLN A 446 -3.01 6.85 24.37
CA GLN A 446 -1.61 7.25 24.09
C GLN A 446 -0.57 6.55 24.97
N THR A 447 -0.79 6.48 26.29
CA THR A 447 0.29 6.21 27.26
C THR A 447 0.56 4.73 27.54
N TYR A 448 -0.50 3.94 27.63
CA TYR A 448 -0.42 2.54 28.05
C TYR A 448 -1.14 1.64 27.07
N LEU A 449 -0.60 0.42 26.91
CA LEU A 449 -1.15 -0.62 26.07
C LEU A 449 -1.08 -1.98 26.74
N ARG A 450 -2.01 -2.86 26.42
CA ARG A 450 -1.90 -4.29 26.74
C ARG A 450 -1.55 -5.05 25.49
N LEU A 451 -0.39 -5.69 25.50
CA LEU A 451 -0.04 -6.68 24.49
C LEU A 451 -0.94 -7.91 24.67
N LEU A 452 -1.58 -8.37 23.59
CA LEU A 452 -2.46 -9.52 23.62
C LEU A 452 -1.66 -10.83 23.52
N LYS A 453 -2.27 -11.91 23.99
CA LYS A 453 -1.78 -13.28 23.81
C LYS A 453 -2.37 -13.83 22.52
N ARG A 454 -1.52 -14.27 21.61
CA ARG A 454 -1.95 -15.05 20.44
C ARG A 454 -2.40 -16.44 20.89
N THR A 455 -3.70 -16.73 20.78
CA THR A 455 -4.31 -18.01 21.14
C THR A 455 -4.36 -18.98 19.97
N SER A 456 -4.33 -18.46 18.74
CA SER A 456 -4.22 -19.25 17.51
C SER A 456 -3.40 -18.48 16.47
N GLY A 457 -2.55 -19.18 15.73
CA GLY A 457 -1.72 -18.60 14.65
C GLY A 457 -2.18 -19.04 13.26
N GLY A 458 -1.41 -18.69 12.23
CA GLY A 458 -1.72 -19.03 10.84
C GLY A 458 -2.57 -17.97 10.13
N ARG A 459 -3.22 -18.36 9.02
CA ARG A 459 -4.00 -17.42 8.17
C ARG A 459 -5.09 -16.69 8.95
N SER A 460 -5.71 -17.31 9.95
CA SER A 460 -6.72 -16.70 10.81
C SER A 460 -6.22 -16.72 12.26
N ALA A 461 -5.42 -15.73 12.62
CA ALA A 461 -4.88 -15.61 13.96
C ALA A 461 -5.93 -15.09 14.93
N ARG A 462 -5.88 -15.56 16.18
CA ARG A 462 -6.77 -15.14 17.27
C ARG A 462 -5.97 -14.63 18.45
N PHE A 463 -6.50 -13.60 19.10
CA PHE A 463 -5.84 -12.91 20.20
C PHE A 463 -6.83 -12.60 21.33
N THR A 464 -6.37 -12.72 22.56
CA THR A 464 -7.10 -12.31 23.78
C THR A 464 -6.16 -11.51 24.67
N PHE A 465 -6.67 -10.84 25.71
CA PHE A 465 -5.78 -10.25 26.70
C PHE A 465 -4.84 -11.30 27.30
N ARG A 466 -3.63 -10.87 27.66
CA ARG A 466 -2.76 -11.63 28.58
C ARG A 466 -3.39 -11.67 29.97
N GLU A 467 -2.93 -12.60 30.79
CA GLU A 467 -3.31 -12.62 32.20
C GLU A 467 -2.95 -11.27 32.83
N ASN A 468 -3.92 -10.70 33.56
CA ASN A 468 -3.70 -9.44 34.23
C ASN A 468 -3.03 -9.70 35.59
N GLU A 469 -1.84 -9.13 35.78
CA GLU A 469 -1.06 -9.28 37.02
C GLU A 469 -1.80 -8.75 38.27
N PHE A 470 -2.75 -7.84 38.06
CA PHE A 470 -3.60 -7.29 39.14
C PHE A 470 -4.86 -8.11 39.39
N SER A 471 -5.14 -9.14 38.58
CA SER A 471 -6.30 -10.01 38.80
C SER A 471 -6.01 -11.03 39.90
N THR A 472 -6.80 -11.00 40.98
CA THR A 472 -6.72 -12.01 42.05
C THR A 472 -6.99 -13.45 41.57
N TYR A 473 -7.64 -13.61 40.41
CA TYR A 473 -7.99 -14.89 39.81
C TYR A 473 -7.23 -15.18 38.50
N ASN A 474 -6.12 -14.46 38.23
CA ASN A 474 -5.30 -14.59 37.01
C ASN A 474 -6.12 -14.51 35.71
N ARG A 475 -7.14 -13.64 35.66
CA ARG A 475 -8.05 -13.56 34.51
C ARG A 475 -7.41 -12.76 33.37
N THR A 476 -7.75 -13.13 32.14
CA THR A 476 -7.36 -12.43 30.91
C THR A 476 -8.27 -11.23 30.66
N VAL A 477 -8.17 -10.22 31.52
CA VAL A 477 -9.08 -9.07 31.55
C VAL A 477 -8.33 -7.75 31.64
N HIS A 478 -9.02 -6.67 31.30
CA HIS A 478 -8.62 -5.31 31.63
C HIS A 478 -9.67 -4.69 32.55
N PHE A 479 -9.28 -4.03 33.64
CA PHE A 479 -10.23 -3.40 34.55
C PHE A 479 -10.53 -1.97 34.10
N THR A 480 -11.81 -1.65 33.95
CA THR A 480 -12.23 -0.28 33.69
C THR A 480 -12.04 0.58 34.95
N PRO A 481 -11.70 1.87 34.84
CA PRO A 481 -11.61 2.72 36.02
C PRO A 481 -13.00 2.94 36.62
N LEU A 482 -13.07 2.98 37.96
CA LEU A 482 -14.33 3.19 38.67
C LEU A 482 -15.00 4.53 38.32
N TRP A 483 -14.19 5.57 38.12
CA TRP A 483 -14.63 6.93 37.79
C TRP A 483 -15.05 7.11 36.33
N PHE A 484 -15.01 6.07 35.48
CA PHE A 484 -15.41 6.19 34.08
C PHE A 484 -16.86 6.71 33.97
N PRO A 485 -17.16 7.62 33.03
CA PRO A 485 -18.49 8.23 32.93
C PRO A 485 -19.62 7.20 32.81
N ASP A 486 -20.70 7.45 33.54
CA ASP A 486 -21.95 6.70 33.41
C ASP A 486 -22.65 7.02 32.08
N ALA A 487 -23.49 6.10 31.61
CA ALA A 487 -24.20 6.17 30.34
C ALA A 487 -23.29 6.44 29.13
N ALA A 488 -22.05 5.95 29.18
CA ALA A 488 -21.04 6.10 28.15
C ALA A 488 -20.56 4.74 27.62
N ASN A 489 -20.02 4.74 26.40
CA ASN A 489 -19.38 3.55 25.84
C ASN A 489 -17.90 3.53 26.21
N TYR A 490 -17.50 2.49 26.93
CA TYR A 490 -16.09 2.16 27.13
C TYR A 490 -15.61 1.40 25.89
N THR A 491 -14.93 2.12 24.99
CA THR A 491 -14.48 1.58 23.70
C THR A 491 -13.00 1.25 23.77
N VAL A 492 -12.64 0.00 23.52
CA VAL A 492 -11.24 -0.43 23.44
C VAL A 492 -10.82 -0.43 21.98
N TYR A 493 -9.64 0.11 21.70
CA TYR A 493 -9.05 0.15 20.37
C TYR A 493 -7.87 -0.82 20.31
N THR A 494 -7.88 -1.71 19.32
CA THR A 494 -6.88 -2.76 19.13
C THR A 494 -6.24 -2.66 17.76
N GLN A 495 -4.92 -2.75 17.70
CA GLN A 495 -4.19 -2.85 16.44
C GLN A 495 -3.59 -4.25 16.30
N VAL A 496 -3.70 -4.83 15.11
CA VAL A 496 -3.08 -6.11 14.77
C VAL A 496 -2.00 -5.87 13.71
N TRP A 497 -0.78 -6.27 14.02
CA TRP A 497 0.45 -6.00 13.27
C TRP A 497 1.21 -7.29 12.93
N ASP A 498 2.38 -7.11 12.31
CA ASP A 498 3.40 -8.12 12.03
C ASP A 498 2.96 -9.21 11.04
N THR A 499 2.08 -8.83 10.11
CA THR A 499 1.78 -9.57 8.87
C THR A 499 2.65 -9.03 7.74
N TRP A 500 3.89 -9.48 7.67
CA TRP A 500 4.92 -8.99 6.76
C TRP A 500 4.79 -9.61 5.37
N THR A 501 5.02 -8.78 4.35
CA THR A 501 5.14 -9.14 2.93
C THR A 501 6.38 -8.44 2.35
N PRO A 502 6.81 -8.75 1.12
CA PRO A 502 7.91 -8.02 0.47
C PRO A 502 7.58 -6.56 0.19
N ASP A 503 6.29 -6.23 0.11
CA ASP A 503 5.77 -4.86 0.00
C ASP A 503 5.53 -4.22 1.39
N GLY A 504 6.03 -4.83 2.47
CA GLY A 504 5.95 -4.29 3.83
C GLY A 504 4.88 -4.93 4.70
N MET A 505 4.68 -4.35 5.89
CA MET A 505 3.79 -4.88 6.92
C MET A 505 2.34 -4.50 6.66
N LEU A 506 1.47 -5.51 6.58
CA LEU A 506 0.03 -5.32 6.71
C LEU A 506 -0.36 -5.14 8.17
N SER A 507 -1.29 -4.22 8.41
CA SER A 507 -1.85 -3.89 9.71
C SER A 507 -3.33 -3.58 9.58
N VAL A 508 -4.09 -3.87 10.64
CA VAL A 508 -5.52 -3.55 10.72
C VAL A 508 -5.85 -2.98 12.09
N ASN A 509 -6.65 -1.92 12.09
CA ASN A 509 -7.12 -1.25 13.29
C ASN A 509 -8.58 -1.65 13.56
N LEU A 510 -8.87 -2.03 14.81
CA LEU A 510 -10.15 -2.58 15.24
C LEU A 510 -10.58 -1.87 16.52
N ASN A 511 -11.88 -1.89 16.78
CA ASN A 511 -12.44 -1.40 18.03
C ASN A 511 -13.75 -2.11 18.33
N ASP A 512 -14.07 -2.18 19.62
CA ASP A 512 -15.39 -2.58 20.07
C ASP A 512 -15.64 -1.99 21.47
N TYR A 513 -16.90 -1.99 21.92
CA TYR A 513 -17.31 -1.33 23.14
C TYR A 513 -18.16 -2.20 24.07
N VAL A 514 -18.16 -1.82 25.35
CA VAL A 514 -19.17 -2.15 26.36
C VAL A 514 -19.84 -0.85 26.83
N SER A 515 -21.10 -0.92 27.22
CA SER A 515 -21.84 0.24 27.73
C SER A 515 -21.77 0.28 29.25
N ILE A 516 -21.34 1.42 29.78
CA ILE A 516 -21.24 1.65 31.23
C ILE A 516 -22.58 2.17 31.74
N GLN A 517 -23.14 1.47 32.73
CA GLN A 517 -24.40 1.80 33.40
C GLN A 517 -24.26 1.63 34.92
N GLY A 518 -23.98 2.73 35.60
CA GLY A 518 -23.61 2.77 37.01
C GLY A 518 -22.14 2.39 37.25
N SER A 519 -21.79 2.31 38.54
CA SER A 519 -20.46 1.96 39.01
C SER A 519 -20.49 0.80 40.00
N LEU A 520 -19.36 0.13 40.21
CA LEU A 520 -19.23 -0.92 41.23
C LEU A 520 -19.69 -0.47 42.63
N TYR A 521 -19.64 0.84 42.95
CA TYR A 521 -20.20 1.34 44.22
C TYR A 521 -21.72 1.14 44.34
N ASP A 522 -22.45 1.17 43.24
CA ASP A 522 -23.90 0.95 43.24
C ASP A 522 -24.25 -0.50 43.65
N ASP A 523 -23.34 -1.46 43.40
CA ASP A 523 -23.50 -2.86 43.82
C ASP A 523 -23.14 -3.08 45.30
N TRP A 524 -22.29 -2.22 45.88
CA TRP A 524 -21.96 -2.27 47.30
C TRP A 524 -23.04 -1.65 48.19
N TYR A 525 -23.72 -0.60 47.73
CA TYR A 525 -24.79 0.03 48.51
C TYR A 525 -26.06 -0.84 48.60
N THR A 526 -26.31 -1.73 47.64
CA THR A 526 -27.49 -2.62 47.65
C THR A 526 -27.40 -3.81 48.60
N ASN A 527 -26.22 -4.16 49.12
CA ASN A 527 -26.03 -5.31 50.04
C ASN A 527 -26.07 -4.92 51.54
N ARG A 528 -26.49 -3.71 51.88
CA ARG A 528 -26.60 -3.20 53.26
C ARG A 528 -28.03 -3.02 53.78
N GLU A 529 -29.04 -3.52 53.06
CA GLU A 529 -30.43 -3.58 53.54
C GLU A 529 -30.80 -4.95 54.14
#